data_AF-A0AAD1JD07-F1
#
_entry.id   AF-A0AAD1JD07-F1
#
_cell.length_a   1.000
_cell.length_b   1.000
_cell.length_c   1.000
_cell.angle_alpha   90.00
_cell.angle_beta   90.00
_cell.angle_gamma   90.00
#
_symmetry.space_group_name_H-M   'P 1'
#
loop_
_entity.id
_entity.type
_entity.pdbx_description
1 polymer ?
#
loop_
_entity_poly.entity_id
_entity_poly.type
_entity_poly.pdbx_seq_one_letter_code
_entity_poly.pdbx_strand_id
1 'polypeptide(L)'
;MFELKSQIVVAQEWEEVKAEFALSLSEEYLHSYFREEFKVEDAKEVIAKAHVASKEPKVMLLAAERYNIYAQNALLKILEEPPHNTVFVIVVRSKTLLLPTILSRLPVVQMQKSEENIEIFCTFDLETLVSLATKYKRATKNETKAIIKNMLQFALKSSFALSKRELAYFGDAMKLIDLNTNPTNVIITAGLILLTHKKKKR
;
A
#
# COMPACT_ATOMS: atom_id res chain seq x y z
N MET A 1 8.28 4.53 1.85
CA MET A 1 9.45 3.98 1.18
C MET A 1 10.12 3.02 2.15
N PHE A 2 9.89 1.73 1.93
CA PHE A 2 10.51 0.67 2.73
C PHE A 2 12.03 0.61 2.47
N GLU A 3 12.80 0.36 3.52
CA GLU A 3 14.22 0.05 3.39
C GLU A 3 14.40 -1.40 2.93
N LEU A 4 15.45 -1.67 2.15
CA LEU A 4 15.85 -3.02 1.74
C LEU A 4 16.49 -3.80 2.89
N LYS A 5 15.69 -4.13 3.90
CA LYS A 5 16.08 -4.88 5.09
C LYS A 5 15.04 -5.93 5.42
N SER A 6 15.47 -6.99 6.10
CA SER A 6 14.54 -8.03 6.54
C SER A 6 13.56 -7.45 7.55
N GLN A 7 12.26 -7.59 7.30
CA GLN A 7 11.22 -6.94 8.09
C GLN A 7 9.87 -7.66 7.98
N ILE A 8 9.00 -7.41 8.95
CA ILE A 8 7.61 -7.82 8.93
C ILE A 8 6.78 -6.60 8.52
N VAL A 9 6.00 -6.73 7.46
CA VAL A 9 5.08 -5.68 6.98
C VAL A 9 3.66 -6.06 7.35
N VAL A 10 3.03 -5.23 8.18
CA VAL A 10 1.61 -5.38 8.49
C VAL A 10 0.79 -4.64 7.43
N ALA A 11 0.10 -5.37 6.56
CA ALA A 11 -0.68 -4.83 5.44
C ALA A 11 -1.94 -5.66 5.18
N GLN A 12 -2.99 -5.02 4.66
CA GLN A 12 -4.25 -5.68 4.32
C GLN A 12 -4.17 -6.39 2.96
N GLU A 13 -3.50 -5.74 2.00
CA GLU A 13 -3.30 -6.20 0.63
C GLU A 13 -1.79 -6.37 0.35
N TRP A 14 -1.36 -7.56 -0.07
CA TRP A 14 0.06 -7.87 -0.30
C TRP A 14 0.57 -7.30 -1.63
N GLU A 15 -0.34 -7.06 -2.58
CA GLU A 15 -0.05 -6.45 -3.87
C GLU A 15 0.51 -5.05 -3.72
N GLU A 16 0.05 -4.29 -2.73
CA GLU A 16 0.56 -2.95 -2.43
C GLU A 16 2.02 -3.03 -1.94
N VAL A 17 2.32 -4.00 -1.08
CA VAL A 17 3.69 -4.26 -0.61
C VAL A 17 4.57 -4.65 -1.79
N LYS A 18 4.11 -5.58 -2.64
CA LYS A 18 4.84 -6.00 -3.84
C LYS A 18 5.14 -4.81 -4.75
N ALA A 19 4.15 -3.94 -4.98
CA ALA A 19 4.31 -2.75 -5.82
C ALA A 19 5.34 -1.76 -5.24
N GLU A 20 5.34 -1.53 -3.93
CA GLU A 20 6.32 -0.63 -3.30
C GLU A 20 7.75 -1.16 -3.43
N PHE A 21 7.96 -2.47 -3.27
CA PHE A 21 9.28 -3.08 -3.48
C PHE A 21 9.69 -3.09 -4.96
N ALA A 22 8.77 -3.35 -5.89
CA ALA A 22 9.02 -3.30 -7.34
C ALA A 22 9.40 -1.91 -7.86
N LEU A 23 9.04 -0.83 -7.16
CA LEU A 23 9.50 0.52 -7.50
C LEU A 23 10.97 0.77 -7.11
N SER A 24 11.48 0.00 -6.15
CA SER A 24 12.84 0.14 -5.60
C SER A 24 13.84 -0.89 -6.15
N LEU A 25 13.36 -1.93 -6.83
CA LEU A 25 14.14 -3.05 -7.34
C LEU A 25 13.61 -3.54 -8.68
N SER A 26 14.50 -4.08 -9.51
CA SER A 26 14.10 -4.88 -10.68
C SER A 26 13.24 -6.08 -10.25
N GLU A 27 12.19 -6.40 -11.02
CA GLU A 27 11.26 -7.50 -10.73
C GLU A 27 11.95 -8.87 -10.61
N GLU A 28 13.08 -9.06 -11.31
CA GLU A 28 13.86 -10.31 -11.32
C GLU A 28 14.46 -10.66 -9.93
N TYR A 29 14.64 -9.66 -9.07
CA TYR A 29 15.18 -9.81 -7.72
C TYR A 29 14.09 -10.08 -6.67
N LEU A 30 12.82 -9.96 -7.06
CA LEU A 30 11.68 -10.12 -6.17
C LEU A 30 11.09 -11.53 -6.29
N HIS A 31 11.34 -12.36 -5.30
CA HIS A 31 10.78 -13.70 -5.21
C HIS A 31 9.57 -13.69 -4.26
N SER A 32 8.37 -13.58 -4.84
CA SER A 32 7.12 -13.54 -4.09
C SER A 32 6.48 -14.91 -3.92
N TYR A 33 6.14 -15.25 -2.68
CA TYR A 33 5.43 -16.47 -2.29
C TYR A 33 4.10 -16.09 -1.67
N PHE A 34 3.01 -16.34 -2.39
CA PHE A 34 1.65 -16.14 -1.90
C PHE A 34 0.99 -17.50 -1.65
N ARG A 35 0.46 -17.70 -0.44
CA ARG A 35 -0.22 -18.92 -0.02
C ARG A 35 -1.44 -18.57 0.83
N GLU A 36 -2.49 -19.38 0.79
CA GLU A 36 -3.59 -19.21 1.75
C GLU A 36 -3.11 -19.60 3.17
N GLU A 37 -2.43 -20.74 3.27
CA GLU A 37 -1.76 -21.19 4.49
C GLU A 37 -0.29 -21.46 4.16
N PHE A 38 0.62 -20.80 4.88
CA PHE A 38 2.06 -21.01 4.75
C PHE A 38 2.50 -22.23 5.55
N LYS A 39 2.88 -23.30 4.85
CA LYS A 39 3.20 -24.62 5.41
C LYS A 39 4.71 -24.87 5.45
N VAL A 40 5.08 -26.00 6.05
CA VAL A 40 6.49 -26.39 6.23
C VAL A 40 7.18 -26.58 4.88
N GLU A 41 6.44 -27.09 3.89
CA GLU A 41 6.91 -27.28 2.52
C GLU A 41 7.27 -25.94 1.87
N ASP A 42 6.44 -24.91 2.08
CA ASP A 42 6.70 -23.56 1.58
C ASP A 42 7.94 -22.95 2.26
N ALA A 43 8.10 -23.14 3.57
CA ALA A 43 9.30 -22.71 4.29
C ALA A 43 10.57 -23.38 3.72
N LYS A 44 10.52 -24.67 3.42
CA LYS A 44 11.63 -25.41 2.80
C LYS A 44 11.95 -24.88 1.40
N GLU A 45 10.93 -24.59 0.60
CA GLU A 45 11.08 -24.00 -0.74
C GLU A 45 11.80 -22.65 -0.67
N VAL A 46 11.34 -21.77 0.22
CA VAL A 46 11.91 -20.45 0.48
C VAL A 46 13.37 -20.57 0.94
N ILE A 47 13.65 -21.45 1.90
CA ILE A 47 15.00 -21.69 2.41
C ILE A 47 15.93 -22.17 1.29
N ALA A 48 15.48 -23.12 0.46
CA ALA A 48 16.27 -23.64 -0.65
C ALA A 48 16.61 -22.51 -1.65
N LYS A 49 15.62 -21.70 -2.04
CA LYS A 49 15.82 -20.56 -2.95
C LYS A 49 16.73 -19.48 -2.36
N ALA A 50 16.62 -19.22 -1.06
CA ALA A 50 17.47 -18.26 -0.36
C ALA A 50 18.95 -18.71 -0.32
N HIS A 51 19.23 -20.01 -0.26
CA HIS A 51 20.61 -20.54 -0.28
C HIS A 51 21.26 -20.58 -1.66
N VAL A 52 20.49 -20.46 -2.75
CA VAL A 52 21.06 -20.37 -4.10
C VAL A 52 21.93 -19.13 -4.19
N ALA A 53 23.25 -19.30 -4.35
CA ALA A 53 24.17 -18.18 -4.43
C ALA A 53 23.81 -17.25 -5.61
N SER A 54 23.70 -15.95 -5.33
CA SER A 54 23.53 -14.92 -6.34
C SER A 54 24.43 -13.74 -6.01
N LYS A 55 24.97 -13.08 -7.04
CA LYS A 55 25.68 -11.82 -6.87
C LYS A 55 24.70 -10.66 -6.61
N GLU A 56 23.48 -10.80 -7.08
CA GLU A 56 22.45 -9.77 -7.03
C GLU A 56 21.60 -9.89 -5.75
N PRO A 57 21.00 -8.77 -5.30
CA PRO A 57 20.09 -8.80 -4.17
C PRO A 57 18.88 -9.70 -4.46
N LYS A 58 18.45 -10.46 -3.45
CA LYS A 58 17.23 -11.27 -3.48
C LYS A 58 16.31 -10.82 -2.38
N VAL A 59 15.08 -10.48 -2.75
CA VAL A 59 14.01 -10.19 -1.79
C VAL A 59 13.04 -11.35 -1.80
N MET A 60 12.98 -12.06 -0.67
CA MET A 60 12.04 -13.14 -0.41
C MET A 60 10.79 -12.54 0.23
N LEU A 61 9.76 -12.29 -0.56
CA LEU A 61 8.49 -11.72 -0.10
C LEU A 61 7.51 -12.86 0.21
N LEU A 62 7.20 -13.06 1.48
CA LEU A 62 6.36 -14.15 1.99
C LEU A 62 5.03 -13.57 2.44
N ALA A 63 3.93 -13.96 1.81
CA ALA A 63 2.59 -13.48 2.13
C ALA A 63 1.62 -14.66 2.28
N ALA A 64 0.92 -14.72 3.41
CA ALA A 64 -0.13 -15.70 3.63
C ALA A 64 -1.22 -15.21 4.59
N GLU A 65 -2.41 -15.81 4.48
CA GLU A 65 -3.53 -15.54 5.40
C GLU A 65 -3.32 -16.23 6.75
N ARG A 66 -2.71 -17.41 6.74
CA ARG A 66 -2.37 -18.21 7.93
C ARG A 66 -0.94 -18.70 7.86
N TYR A 67 -0.24 -18.72 9.00
CA TYR A 67 1.13 -19.20 9.09
C TYR A 67 1.22 -20.38 10.04
N ASN A 68 1.54 -21.55 9.50
CA ASN A 68 1.67 -22.76 10.31
C ASN A 68 2.84 -22.64 11.28
N ILE A 69 2.65 -23.08 12.53
CA ILE A 69 3.67 -23.00 13.60
C ILE A 69 4.97 -23.71 13.21
N TYR A 70 4.86 -24.89 12.59
CA TYR A 70 6.04 -25.65 12.15
C TYR A 70 6.79 -24.94 11.02
N ALA A 71 6.06 -24.26 10.12
CA ALA A 71 6.66 -23.47 9.05
C ALA A 71 7.42 -22.26 9.60
N GLN A 72 6.83 -21.55 10.56
CA GLN A 72 7.46 -20.41 11.23
C GLN A 72 8.73 -20.83 11.97
N ASN A 73 8.69 -21.96 12.69
CA ASN A 73 9.87 -22.49 13.37
C ASN A 73 10.99 -22.90 12.39
N ALA A 74 10.64 -23.44 11.22
CA ALA A 74 11.62 -23.78 10.19
C ALA A 74 12.35 -22.53 9.65
N LEU A 75 11.70 -21.36 9.62
CA LEU A 75 12.30 -20.11 9.17
C LEU A 75 13.23 -19.45 10.21
N LEU A 76 13.19 -19.83 11.49
CA LEU A 76 13.92 -19.11 12.54
C LEU A 76 15.42 -18.99 12.24
N LYS A 77 16.06 -20.08 11.83
CA LYS A 77 17.50 -20.12 11.56
C LYS A 77 17.90 -19.19 10.41
N ILE A 78 17.13 -19.18 9.32
CA ILE A 78 17.47 -18.38 8.15
C ILE A 78 17.15 -16.89 8.34
N LEU A 79 16.23 -16.56 9.25
CA LEU A 79 15.94 -15.16 9.60
C LEU A 79 16.99 -14.55 10.52
N GLU A 80 17.64 -15.35 11.38
CA GLU A 80 18.76 -14.90 12.21
C GLU A 80 20.03 -14.67 11.39
N GLU A 81 20.36 -15.64 10.53
CA GLU A 81 21.56 -15.62 9.70
C GLU A 81 21.15 -15.73 8.23
N PRO A 82 20.63 -14.65 7.63
CA PRO A 82 20.25 -14.67 6.23
C PRO A 82 21.47 -14.85 5.34
N PRO A 83 21.36 -15.63 4.25
CA PRO A 83 22.42 -15.73 3.25
C PRO A 83 22.79 -14.36 2.67
N HIS A 84 24.03 -14.22 2.18
CA HIS A 84 24.49 -12.96 1.58
C HIS A 84 23.50 -12.45 0.52
N ASN A 85 23.31 -11.12 0.53
CA ASN A 85 22.42 -10.40 -0.38
C ASN A 85 20.96 -10.89 -0.35
N THR A 86 20.51 -11.53 0.73
CA THR A 86 19.12 -12.01 0.86
C THR A 86 18.37 -11.23 1.94
N VAL A 87 17.21 -10.70 1.57
CA VAL A 87 16.31 -9.94 2.45
C VAL A 87 14.97 -10.69 2.55
N PHE A 88 14.43 -10.80 3.76
CA PHE A 88 13.15 -11.45 4.01
C PHE A 88 12.07 -10.43 4.37
N VAL A 89 10.99 -10.40 3.59
CA VAL A 89 9.83 -9.54 3.85
C VAL A 89 8.64 -10.43 4.14
N ILE A 90 8.17 -10.44 5.38
CA ILE A 90 6.98 -11.23 5.77
C ILE A 90 5.78 -10.30 5.83
N VAL A 91 4.76 -10.55 5.01
CA VAL A 91 3.54 -9.75 4.93
C VAL A 91 2.42 -10.44 5.73
N VAL A 92 1.87 -9.73 6.71
CA VAL A 92 0.79 -10.25 7.56
C VAL A 92 -0.32 -9.22 7.73
N ARG A 93 -1.57 -9.68 7.84
CA ARG A 93 -2.69 -8.78 8.19
C ARG A 93 -2.69 -8.35 9.65
N SER A 94 -2.11 -9.18 10.52
CA SER A 94 -1.96 -8.91 11.95
C SER A 94 -0.68 -9.57 12.48
N LYS A 95 0.00 -8.90 13.41
CA LYS A 95 1.19 -9.43 14.10
C LYS A 95 0.87 -10.72 14.87
N THR A 96 -0.38 -10.90 15.30
CA THR A 96 -0.85 -12.08 16.06
C THR A 96 -0.79 -13.39 15.27
N LEU A 97 -0.65 -13.31 13.94
CA LEU A 97 -0.48 -14.48 13.08
C LEU A 97 0.93 -15.08 13.17
N LEU A 98 1.88 -14.32 13.71
CA LEU A 98 3.27 -14.74 13.87
C LEU A 98 3.59 -15.12 15.30
N LEU A 99 4.51 -16.07 15.45
CA LEU A 99 5.06 -16.47 16.73
C LEU A 99 5.87 -15.31 17.34
N PRO A 100 5.88 -15.16 18.68
CA PRO A 100 6.73 -14.18 19.36
C PRO A 100 8.21 -14.28 18.98
N THR A 101 8.68 -15.48 18.66
CA THR A 101 10.06 -15.76 18.22
C THR A 101 10.39 -15.15 16.86
N ILE A 102 9.42 -15.03 15.96
CA ILE A 102 9.60 -14.34 14.67
C ILE A 102 9.56 -12.83 14.90
N LEU A 103 8.59 -12.35 15.69
CA LEU A 103 8.44 -10.93 16.02
C LEU A 103 9.66 -10.33 16.73
N SER A 104 10.41 -11.14 17.49
CA SER A 104 11.62 -10.68 18.18
C SER A 104 12.84 -10.53 17.27
N ARG A 105 12.85 -11.18 16.09
CA ARG A 105 14.00 -11.24 15.17
C ARG A 105 13.91 -10.22 14.05
N LEU A 106 12.70 -9.79 13.70
CA LEU A 106 12.46 -8.88 12.59
C LEU A 106 11.78 -7.60 13.07
N PRO A 107 12.22 -6.42 12.60
CA PRO A 107 11.51 -5.18 12.83
C PRO A 107 10.11 -5.26 12.20
N VAL A 108 9.12 -4.75 12.92
CA VAL A 108 7.74 -4.71 12.42
C VAL A 108 7.43 -3.30 11.92
N VAL A 109 7.13 -3.20 10.64
CA VAL A 109 6.69 -1.98 9.98
C VAL A 109 5.21 -2.11 9.69
N GLN A 110 4.43 -1.12 10.12
CA GLN A 110 3.03 -1.05 9.76
C GLN A 110 2.92 -0.31 8.44
N MET A 111 2.38 -0.97 7.42
CA MET A 111 1.99 -0.28 6.21
C MET A 111 0.83 0.60 6.61
N GLN A 112 1.09 1.91 6.68
CA GLN A 112 0.01 2.87 6.73
C GLN A 112 -0.75 2.65 5.43
N LYS A 113 -1.93 2.03 5.54
CA LYS A 113 -2.93 2.15 4.49
C LYS A 113 -2.96 3.64 4.16
N SER A 114 -3.04 4.03 2.89
CA SER A 114 -3.54 5.39 2.62
C SER A 114 -5.00 5.35 3.08
N GLU A 115 -5.18 5.46 4.40
CA GLU A 115 -6.37 5.16 5.16
C GLU A 115 -7.22 6.40 5.10
N GLU A 116 -7.72 6.63 3.90
CA GLU A 116 -8.94 7.36 3.74
C GLU A 116 -9.75 6.56 2.71
N ASN A 117 -10.25 5.40 3.10
CA ASN A 117 -11.54 4.97 2.54
C ASN A 117 -12.58 5.98 3.04
N ILE A 118 -12.59 7.14 2.41
CA ILE A 118 -13.70 8.04 2.46
C ILE A 118 -14.77 7.35 1.60
N GLU A 119 -15.58 6.51 2.24
CA GLU A 119 -16.81 5.94 1.68
C GLU A 119 -17.80 7.02 1.17
N ILE A 120 -17.51 8.30 1.42
CA ILE A 120 -18.36 9.45 1.12
C ILE A 120 -18.69 9.56 -0.38
N PHE A 121 -17.94 8.89 -1.26
CA PHE A 121 -18.21 9.00 -2.69
C PHE A 121 -19.27 8.05 -3.27
N CYS A 122 -19.85 7.13 -2.49
CA CYS A 122 -20.98 6.30 -2.99
C CYS A 122 -22.13 7.15 -3.57
N THR A 123 -22.35 8.35 -3.02
CA THR A 123 -23.27 9.37 -3.53
C THR A 123 -22.62 10.75 -3.52
N PHE A 124 -21.79 11.07 -4.52
CA PHE A 124 -21.18 12.40 -4.60
C PHE A 124 -22.14 13.46 -5.18
N ASP A 125 -22.66 14.38 -4.36
CA ASP A 125 -23.49 15.52 -4.77
C ASP A 125 -22.96 16.86 -4.21
N LEU A 126 -23.68 17.95 -4.47
CA LEU A 126 -23.28 19.30 -4.02
C LEU A 126 -23.28 19.43 -2.50
N GLU A 127 -24.26 18.84 -1.81
CA GLU A 127 -24.38 18.89 -0.35
C GLU A 127 -23.22 18.12 0.31
N THR A 128 -22.89 16.97 -0.24
CA THR A 128 -21.75 16.15 0.14
C THR A 128 -20.43 16.90 -0.07
N LEU A 129 -20.27 17.62 -1.17
CA LEU A 129 -19.07 18.42 -1.43
C LEU A 129 -18.90 19.56 -0.42
N VAL A 130 -20.00 20.26 -0.09
CA VAL A 130 -19.97 21.35 0.89
C VAL A 130 -19.67 20.82 2.30
N SER A 131 -20.28 19.70 2.69
CA SER A 131 -19.99 19.06 3.99
C SER A 131 -18.55 18.55 4.08
N LEU A 132 -17.99 18.00 3.00
CA LEU A 132 -16.56 17.67 2.92
C LEU A 132 -15.67 18.92 3.07
N ALA A 133 -15.94 19.96 2.29
CA ALA A 133 -15.14 21.19 2.30
C ALA A 133 -15.11 21.86 3.68
N THR A 134 -16.23 21.80 4.41
CA THR A 134 -16.35 22.31 5.79
C THR A 134 -15.67 21.42 6.82
N LYS A 135 -15.87 20.10 6.75
CA LYS A 135 -15.20 19.11 7.61
C LYS A 135 -13.68 19.22 7.52
N TYR A 136 -13.16 19.37 6.30
CA TYR A 136 -11.72 19.39 6.04
C TYR A 136 -11.12 20.80 5.93
N LYS A 137 -11.80 21.82 6.47
CA LYS A 137 -11.32 23.22 6.49
C LYS A 137 -9.97 23.39 7.20
N ARG A 138 -9.66 22.50 8.16
CA ARG A 138 -8.39 22.48 8.92
C ARG A 138 -7.56 21.23 8.62
N ALA A 139 -7.80 20.57 7.49
CA ALA A 139 -7.05 19.39 7.12
C ALA A 139 -5.56 19.70 6.93
N THR A 140 -4.72 18.78 7.37
CA THR A 140 -3.28 18.77 7.12
C THR A 140 -3.00 18.58 5.63
N LYS A 141 -1.76 18.82 5.21
CA LYS A 141 -1.33 18.56 3.81
C LYS A 141 -1.56 17.11 3.39
N ASN A 142 -1.27 16.16 4.29
CA ASN A 142 -1.40 14.73 4.01
C ASN A 142 -2.87 14.32 3.89
N GLU A 143 -3.73 14.77 4.80
CA GLU A 143 -5.18 14.54 4.72
C GLU A 143 -5.76 15.14 3.43
N THR A 144 -5.36 16.36 3.08
CA THR A 144 -5.86 17.00 1.85
C THR A 144 -5.46 16.24 0.59
N LYS A 145 -4.20 15.78 0.51
CA LYS A 145 -3.71 14.95 -0.60
C LYS A 145 -4.43 13.60 -0.68
N ALA A 146 -4.73 12.99 0.47
CA ALA A 146 -5.49 11.76 0.55
C ALA A 146 -6.91 11.94 -0.01
N ILE A 147 -7.62 13.00 0.38
CA ILE A 147 -8.94 13.35 -0.16
C ILE A 147 -8.91 13.52 -1.69
N ILE A 148 -7.92 14.26 -2.22
CA ILE A 148 -7.78 14.48 -3.68
C ILE A 148 -7.53 13.15 -4.40
N LYS A 149 -6.68 12.28 -3.84
CA LYS A 149 -6.42 10.93 -4.38
C LYS A 149 -7.70 10.09 -4.41
N ASN A 150 -8.50 10.14 -3.34
CA ASN A 150 -9.76 9.41 -3.24
C ASN A 150 -10.80 9.89 -4.24
N MET A 151 -10.90 11.22 -4.43
CA MET A 151 -11.73 11.82 -5.46
C MET A 151 -11.38 11.29 -6.86
N LEU A 152 -10.09 11.22 -7.18
CA LEU A 152 -9.63 10.66 -8.45
C LEU A 152 -9.94 9.17 -8.58
N GLN A 153 -9.67 8.38 -7.54
CA GLN A 153 -9.99 6.95 -7.54
C GLN A 153 -11.48 6.68 -7.71
N PHE A 154 -12.33 7.47 -7.06
CA PHE A 154 -13.78 7.39 -7.26
C PHE A 154 -14.19 7.69 -8.70
N ALA A 155 -13.58 8.70 -9.32
CA ALA A 155 -13.84 9.05 -10.72
C ALA A 155 -13.52 7.89 -11.66
N LEU A 156 -12.37 7.24 -11.44
CA LEU A 156 -11.90 6.10 -12.22
C LEU A 156 -12.80 4.87 -12.03
N LYS A 157 -13.18 4.54 -10.79
CA LYS A 157 -14.10 3.44 -10.48
C LYS A 157 -15.52 3.66 -11.05
N SER A 158 -15.97 4.91 -11.11
CA SER A 158 -17.31 5.28 -11.61
C SER A 158 -17.38 5.46 -13.13
N SER A 159 -16.29 5.15 -13.85
CA SER A 159 -16.13 5.34 -15.30
C SER A 159 -16.39 6.78 -15.76
N PHE A 160 -15.97 7.80 -15.00
CA PHE A 160 -16.06 9.19 -15.45
C PHE A 160 -15.04 9.45 -16.56
N ALA A 161 -15.50 10.02 -17.68
CA ALA A 161 -14.67 10.35 -18.83
C ALA A 161 -13.94 11.69 -18.62
N LEU A 162 -12.98 11.72 -17.69
CA LEU A 162 -12.16 12.90 -17.43
C LEU A 162 -11.26 13.23 -18.63
N SER A 163 -11.22 14.50 -19.00
CA SER A 163 -10.29 15.02 -20.00
C SER A 163 -8.85 15.01 -19.47
N LYS A 164 -7.86 15.07 -20.39
CA LYS A 164 -6.43 15.17 -20.02
C LYS A 164 -6.14 16.35 -19.09
N ARG A 165 -6.85 17.48 -19.27
CA ARG A 165 -6.70 18.68 -18.43
C ARG A 165 -7.23 18.45 -17.02
N GLU A 166 -8.37 17.79 -16.89
CA GLU A 166 -8.96 17.46 -15.59
C GLU A 166 -8.11 16.44 -14.84
N LEU A 167 -7.58 15.43 -15.53
CA LEU A 167 -6.62 14.49 -14.94
C LEU A 167 -5.34 15.19 -14.46
N ALA A 168 -4.79 16.10 -15.28
CA ALA A 168 -3.62 16.89 -14.89
C ALA A 168 -3.89 17.75 -13.65
N TYR A 169 -5.09 18.33 -13.54
CA TYR A 169 -5.49 19.10 -12.37
C TYR A 169 -5.36 18.31 -11.06
N PHE A 170 -5.72 17.02 -11.01
CA PHE A 170 -5.56 16.23 -9.78
C PHE A 170 -4.09 16.09 -9.36
N GLY A 171 -3.17 15.98 -10.32
CA GLY A 171 -1.73 15.98 -10.04
C GLY A 171 -1.22 17.35 -9.57
N ASP A 172 -1.65 18.43 -10.22
CA ASP A 172 -1.27 19.79 -9.84
C ASP A 172 -1.88 20.22 -8.51
N ALA A 173 -3.08 19.76 -8.20
CA ALA A 173 -3.75 19.95 -6.92
C ALA A 173 -2.90 19.43 -5.75
N MET A 174 -2.27 18.26 -5.89
CA MET A 174 -1.37 17.73 -4.86
C MET A 174 -0.14 18.64 -4.67
N LYS A 175 0.41 19.20 -5.74
CA LYS A 175 1.53 20.16 -5.67
C LYS A 175 1.10 21.49 -5.05
N LEU A 176 -0.10 21.99 -5.37
CA LEU A 176 -0.63 23.23 -4.81
C LEU A 176 -0.75 23.16 -3.28
N ILE A 177 -1.11 22.00 -2.73
CA ILE A 177 -1.14 21.77 -1.28
C ILE A 177 0.25 21.84 -0.65
N ASP A 178 1.28 21.36 -1.35
CA ASP A 178 2.66 21.52 -0.88
C ASP A 178 3.08 22.99 -0.83
N LEU A 179 2.59 23.79 -1.77
CA LEU A 179 2.76 25.25 -1.84
C LEU A 179 1.87 26.04 -0.85
N ASN A 180 1.30 25.38 0.17
CA ASN A 180 0.43 25.98 1.18
C ASN A 180 -0.86 26.62 0.63
N THR A 181 -1.36 26.14 -0.50
CA THR A 181 -2.67 26.56 -1.02
C THR A 181 -3.79 26.11 -0.06
N ASN A 182 -4.84 26.92 0.05
CA ASN A 182 -6.00 26.61 0.89
C ASN A 182 -6.64 25.25 0.51
N PRO A 183 -6.64 24.25 1.42
CA PRO A 183 -7.21 22.92 1.19
C PRO A 183 -8.66 22.95 0.70
N THR A 184 -9.48 23.83 1.27
CA THR A 184 -10.90 23.95 0.95
C THR A 184 -11.11 24.27 -0.53
N ASN A 185 -10.32 25.20 -1.08
CA ASN A 185 -10.45 25.59 -2.49
C ASN A 185 -10.09 24.42 -3.41
N VAL A 186 -9.00 23.71 -3.09
CA VAL A 186 -8.52 22.58 -3.90
C VAL A 186 -9.55 21.44 -3.89
N ILE A 187 -10.09 21.10 -2.72
CA ILE A 187 -11.13 20.08 -2.54
C ILE A 187 -12.41 20.45 -3.29
N ILE A 188 -12.87 21.70 -3.18
CA ILE A 188 -14.08 22.17 -3.89
C ILE A 188 -13.90 22.05 -5.40
N THR A 189 -12.79 22.55 -5.95
CA THR A 189 -12.55 22.50 -7.39
C THR A 189 -12.44 21.05 -7.89
N ALA A 190 -11.70 20.19 -7.18
CA ALA A 190 -11.61 18.77 -7.50
C ALA A 190 -13.00 18.10 -7.48
N GLY A 191 -13.83 18.39 -6.48
CA GLY A 191 -15.19 17.90 -6.40
C GLY A 191 -16.09 18.41 -7.53
N LEU A 192 -16.04 19.70 -7.86
CA LEU A 192 -16.86 20.26 -8.94
C LEU A 192 -16.57 19.58 -10.28
N ILE A 193 -15.30 19.28 -10.59
CA ILE A 193 -14.93 18.51 -11.78
C ILE A 193 -15.71 17.18 -11.80
N LEU A 194 -15.72 16.42 -10.71
CA LEU A 194 -16.45 15.16 -10.63
C LEU A 194 -17.97 15.33 -10.82
N LEU A 195 -18.56 16.37 -10.21
CA LEU A 195 -19.99 16.65 -10.32
C LEU A 195 -20.41 17.01 -11.75
N THR A 196 -19.55 17.70 -12.51
CA THR A 196 -19.85 18.03 -13.92
C THR A 196 -19.96 16.79 -14.80
N HIS A 197 -19.15 15.76 -14.54
CA HIS A 197 -19.19 14.50 -15.29
C HIS A 197 -20.28 13.56 -14.81
N LYS A 198 -20.66 13.62 -13.53
CA LYS A 198 -21.82 12.86 -13.00
C LYS A 198 -23.14 13.27 -13.70
N LYS A 199 -23.31 14.56 -14.02
CA LYS A 199 -24.52 15.07 -14.72
C LYS A 199 -24.63 14.62 -16.18
N LYS A 200 -23.53 14.27 -16.84
CA LYS A 200 -23.52 13.81 -18.25
C LYS A 200 -23.94 12.34 -18.43
N LYS A 201 -24.13 11.59 -17.34
CA LYS A 201 -24.50 10.17 -17.35
C LYS A 201 -26.02 9.93 -17.36
N ARG A 202 -26.82 10.97 -17.68
CA ARG A 202 -28.28 10.92 -17.84
C ARG A 202 -28.67 11.09 -19.30
#